data_AF-A0A1W2DIQ4-F1
#
_entry.id   AF-A0A1W2DIQ4-F1
#
_cell.length_a   1.000
_cell.length_b   1.000
_cell.length_c   1.000
_cell.angle_alpha   90.00
_cell.angle_beta   90.00
_cell.angle_gamma   90.00
#
_symmetry.space_group_name_H-M   'P 1'
#
loop_
_entity.id
_entity.type
_entity.pdbx_description
1 polymer ?
#
loop_
_entity_poly.entity_id
_entity_poly.type
_entity_poly.pdbx_seq_one_letter_code
_entity_poly.pdbx_strand_id
1 'polypeptide(L)'
;MSRSPITTDEEWLHNPHAGELLASEFMEPLGLDAASLASAIGIDVARVLALLTGNTRVDGEMDLRLARYFRMSEGFFLRLQDQFELREAKRSLQSDLDRIVPRAA
;
A
#
# COMPACT_ATOMS: atom_id res chain seq x y z
N MET A 1 -34.49 -21.72 13.30
CA MET A 1 -34.41 -20.37 12.71
C MET A 1 -33.25 -19.65 13.37
N SER A 2 -32.03 -19.93 12.91
CA SER A 2 -30.80 -19.40 13.52
C SER A 2 -30.65 -17.92 13.15
N ARG A 3 -30.82 -17.04 14.12
CA ARG A 3 -30.36 -15.66 14.01
C ARG A 3 -28.86 -15.68 14.25
N SER A 4 -28.08 -15.83 13.18
CA SER A 4 -26.66 -15.50 13.25
C SER A 4 -26.57 -13.99 13.42
N PRO A 5 -26.04 -13.47 14.54
CA PRO A 5 -25.69 -12.07 14.61
C PRO A 5 -24.49 -11.92 13.67
N ILE A 6 -24.67 -11.22 12.55
CA ILE A 6 -23.54 -10.70 11.79
C ILE A 6 -22.95 -9.66 12.74
N THR A 7 -21.92 -10.04 13.48
CA THR A 7 -21.22 -9.13 14.40
C THR A 7 -20.79 -7.93 13.57
N THR A 8 -21.41 -6.78 13.84
CA THR A 8 -20.89 -5.50 13.37
C THR A 8 -19.83 -5.13 14.38
N ASP A 9 -18.70 -5.82 14.33
CA ASP A 9 -17.48 -5.26 14.89
C ASP A 9 -17.03 -4.22 13.87
N GLU A 10 -17.15 -2.95 14.23
CA GLU A 10 -16.61 -1.79 13.51
C GLU A 10 -15.08 -1.75 13.54
N GLU A 11 -14.42 -2.88 13.83
CA GLU A 11 -12.98 -3.03 13.76
C GLU A 11 -12.60 -3.20 12.29
N TRP A 12 -12.34 -2.06 11.66
CA TRP A 12 -11.85 -2.02 10.29
C TRP A 12 -10.64 -2.96 10.14
N LEU A 13 -10.74 -3.92 9.21
CA LEU A 13 -9.62 -4.80 8.88
C LEU A 13 -8.37 -3.99 8.58
N HIS A 14 -7.21 -4.47 9.04
CA HIS A 14 -5.91 -3.87 8.74
C HIS A 14 -5.79 -3.53 7.25
N ASN A 15 -5.38 -2.30 6.96
CA ASN A 15 -5.15 -1.83 5.59
C ASN A 15 -3.64 -1.71 5.40
N PRO A 16 -2.98 -2.70 4.80
CA PRO A 16 -1.53 -2.73 4.73
C PRO A 16 -0.98 -1.65 3.79
N HIS A 17 0.07 -0.96 4.21
CA HIS A 17 0.83 -0.05 3.36
C HIS A 17 1.52 -0.82 2.21
N ALA A 18 1.79 -0.16 1.09
CA ALA A 18 2.46 -0.80 -0.05
C ALA A 18 3.84 -1.40 0.33
N GLY A 19 4.54 -0.77 1.28
CA GLY A 19 5.79 -1.28 1.83
C GLY A 19 5.64 -2.56 2.66
N GLU A 20 4.54 -2.70 3.40
CA GLU A 20 4.22 -3.95 4.13
C GLU A 20 3.94 -5.08 3.13
N LEU A 21 3.16 -4.82 2.09
CA LEU A 21 2.90 -5.78 1.02
C LEU A 21 4.17 -6.15 0.25
N LEU A 22 5.07 -5.20 0.01
CA LEU A 22 6.38 -5.47 -0.58
C LEU A 22 7.19 -6.43 0.30
N ALA A 23 7.16 -6.25 1.63
CA ALA A 23 7.83 -7.14 2.57
C ALA A 23 7.25 -8.56 2.51
N SER A 24 5.94 -8.70 2.74
CA SER A 24 5.29 -10.02 2.89
C SER A 24 5.15 -10.79 1.58
N GLU A 25 4.85 -10.11 0.47
CA GLU A 25 4.52 -10.79 -0.80
C GLU A 25 5.71 -10.96 -1.73
N PHE A 26 6.82 -10.23 -1.50
CA PHE A 26 7.99 -10.27 -2.39
C PHE A 26 9.28 -10.55 -1.64
N MET A 27 9.61 -9.76 -0.61
CA MET A 27 10.92 -9.88 0.03
C MET A 27 11.05 -11.16 0.86
N GLU A 28 10.09 -11.45 1.73
CA GLU A 28 10.09 -12.65 2.58
C GLU A 28 10.10 -13.95 1.75
N PRO A 29 9.25 -14.14 0.72
CA PRO A 29 9.28 -15.35 -0.10
C PRO A 29 10.59 -15.55 -0.88
N LEU A 30 11.31 -14.46 -1.15
CA LEU A 30 12.58 -14.49 -1.88
C LEU A 30 13.80 -14.48 -0.96
N GLY A 31 13.62 -14.41 0.37
CA GLY A 31 14.70 -14.29 1.34
C GLY A 31 15.55 -13.02 1.16
N LEU A 32 14.93 -11.94 0.68
CA LEU A 32 15.61 -10.66 0.42
C LEU A 32 15.59 -9.78 1.68
N ASP A 33 16.74 -9.22 2.03
CA ASP A 33 16.83 -8.14 3.01
C ASP A 33 16.79 -6.76 2.33
N ALA A 34 16.63 -5.70 3.14
CA ALA A 34 16.53 -4.33 2.65
C ALA A 34 17.80 -3.88 1.92
N ALA A 35 18.98 -4.34 2.36
CA ALA A 35 20.26 -3.98 1.75
C ALA A 35 20.40 -4.59 0.35
N SER A 36 20.02 -5.86 0.21
CA SER A 36 20.02 -6.59 -1.07
C SER A 36 19.04 -5.97 -2.05
N LEU A 37 17.83 -5.63 -1.61
CA LEU A 37 16.85 -4.95 -2.45
C LEU A 37 17.35 -3.58 -2.89
N ALA A 38 17.84 -2.76 -1.96
CA ALA A 38 18.35 -1.42 -2.23
C ALA A 38 19.48 -1.43 -3.28
N SER A 39 20.43 -2.36 -3.12
CA SER A 39 21.52 -2.58 -4.08
C SER A 39 20.97 -2.99 -5.45
N ALA A 40 20.02 -3.92 -5.50
CA ALA A 40 19.46 -4.44 -6.75
C ALA A 40 18.65 -3.41 -7.53
N ILE A 41 17.98 -2.48 -6.84
CA ILE A 41 17.19 -1.42 -7.48
C ILE A 41 17.92 -0.07 -7.57
N GLY A 42 19.15 0.02 -7.04
CA GLY A 42 20.02 1.19 -7.17
C GLY A 42 19.55 2.41 -6.37
N ILE A 43 19.13 2.23 -5.11
CA ILE A 43 18.78 3.32 -4.18
C ILE A 43 19.40 3.10 -2.79
N ASP A 44 19.32 4.12 -1.94
CA ASP A 44 19.81 4.02 -0.56
C ASP A 44 18.98 3.05 0.29
N VAL A 45 19.67 2.25 1.13
CA VAL A 45 19.04 1.31 2.07
C VAL A 45 18.05 2.01 3.00
N ALA A 46 18.37 3.23 3.43
CA ALA A 46 17.48 4.03 4.28
C ALA A 46 16.14 4.33 3.59
N ARG A 47 16.11 4.53 2.26
CA ARG A 47 14.88 4.77 1.50
C ARG A 47 14.03 3.50 1.43
N VAL A 48 14.66 2.33 1.25
CA VAL A 48 13.95 1.03 1.32
C VAL A 48 13.37 0.81 2.72
N LEU A 49 14.16 0.99 3.79
CA LEU A 49 13.67 0.82 5.16
C LEU A 49 12.52 1.78 5.50
N ALA A 50 12.60 3.04 5.08
CA ALA A 50 11.50 4.00 5.24
C ALA A 50 10.24 3.57 4.49
N LEU A 51 10.37 2.97 3.31
CA LEU A 51 9.25 2.40 2.58
C LEU A 51 8.63 1.21 3.32
N LEU A 52 9.46 0.25 3.76
CA LEU A 52 8.99 -0.97 4.45
C LEU A 52 8.29 -0.67 5.78
N THR A 53 8.69 0.39 6.47
CA THR A 53 8.06 0.85 7.72
C THR A 53 6.83 1.73 7.51
N GLY A 54 6.48 2.06 6.25
CA GLY A 54 5.36 2.95 5.92
C GLY A 54 5.62 4.43 6.17
N ASN A 55 6.86 4.81 6.53
CA ASN A 55 7.24 6.21 6.75
C ASN A 55 7.40 6.99 5.43
N THR A 56 7.60 6.29 4.32
CA THR A 56 7.67 6.87 2.98
C THR A 56 6.73 6.12 2.04
N ARG A 57 6.13 6.89 1.14
CA ARG A 57 5.24 6.44 0.08
C ARG A 57 6.00 5.79 -1.08
N VAL A 58 5.37 4.85 -1.79
CA VAL A 58 5.79 4.54 -3.17
C VAL A 58 5.46 5.71 -4.09
N ASP A 59 6.49 6.34 -4.66
CA ASP A 59 6.37 7.32 -5.75
C ASP A 59 6.64 6.65 -7.12
N GLY A 60 6.50 7.40 -8.22
CA GLY A 60 6.73 6.85 -9.57
C GLY A 60 8.16 6.36 -9.80
N GLU A 61 9.15 7.00 -9.16
CA GLU A 61 10.56 6.62 -9.27
C GLU A 61 10.82 5.25 -8.60
N MET A 62 10.22 5.03 -7.44
CA MET A 62 10.26 3.78 -6.71
C MET A 62 9.47 2.68 -7.44
N ASP A 63 8.29 2.99 -7.95
CA ASP A 63 7.46 2.05 -8.69
C ASP A 63 8.19 1.50 -9.92
N LEU A 64 8.77 2.36 -10.76
CA LEU A 64 9.48 1.90 -11.97
C LEU A 64 10.67 0.98 -11.63
N ARG A 65 11.38 1.27 -10.54
CA ARG A 65 12.48 0.44 -10.06
C ARG A 65 12.04 -0.93 -9.56
N LEU A 66 11.05 -0.95 -8.66
CA LEU A 66 10.50 -2.19 -8.12
C LEU A 66 9.84 -3.02 -9.23
N ALA A 67 9.08 -2.38 -10.11
CA ALA A 67 8.43 -3.03 -11.25
C ALA A 67 9.45 -3.67 -12.18
N ARG A 68 10.54 -2.97 -12.50
CA ARG A 68 11.63 -3.54 -13.30
C ARG A 68 12.27 -4.74 -12.61
N TYR A 69 12.57 -4.65 -11.31
CA TYR A 69 13.26 -5.69 -10.57
C TYR A 69 12.40 -6.95 -10.39
N PHE A 70 11.15 -6.80 -9.97
CA PHE A 70 10.22 -7.90 -9.75
C PHE A 70 9.46 -8.34 -11.01
N ARG A 71 9.75 -7.74 -12.17
CA ARG A 71 9.06 -8.01 -13.44
C ARG A 71 7.55 -7.80 -13.37
N MET A 72 7.14 -6.76 -12.66
CA MET A 72 5.75 -6.31 -12.59
C MET A 72 5.49 -5.25 -13.66
N SER A 73 4.21 -5.04 -13.98
CA SER A 73 3.79 -3.92 -14.82
C SER A 73 4.10 -2.57 -14.15
N GLU A 74 4.43 -1.56 -14.94
CA GLU A 74 4.53 -0.17 -14.45
C GLU A 74 3.23 0.27 -13.76
N GLY A 75 3.39 1.02 -12.67
CA GLY A 75 2.34 1.47 -11.76
C GLY A 75 1.80 0.40 -10.80
N PHE A 76 2.34 -0.84 -10.78
CA PHE A 76 1.83 -1.88 -9.89
C PHE A 76 1.92 -1.48 -8.42
N PHE A 77 3.09 -1.07 -7.96
CA PHE A 77 3.32 -0.71 -6.56
C PHE A 77 2.67 0.63 -6.23
N LEU A 78 2.68 1.57 -7.17
CA LEU A 78 1.99 2.85 -7.02
C LEU A 78 0.48 2.66 -6.80
N ARG A 79 -0.16 1.74 -7.53
CA ARG A 79 -1.58 1.42 -7.34
C ARG A 79 -1.86 0.81 -5.95
N LEU A 80 -0.95 0.01 -5.40
CA LEU A 80 -1.09 -0.52 -4.03
C LEU A 80 -1.08 0.64 -3.01
N GLN A 81 -0.17 1.59 -3.19
CA GLN A 81 -0.09 2.78 -2.36
C GLN A 81 -1.37 3.62 -2.45
N ASP A 82 -1.85 3.88 -3.66
CA ASP A 82 -3.07 4.67 -3.87
C ASP A 82 -4.30 3.98 -3.26
N GLN A 83 -4.36 2.64 -3.32
CA GLN A 83 -5.42 1.90 -2.66
C GLN A 83 -5.37 2.02 -1.13
N PHE A 84 -4.18 1.89 -0.53
CA PHE A 84 -4.00 2.10 0.90
C PHE A 84 -4.53 3.48 1.30
N GLU A 85 -4.12 4.52 0.60
CA GLU A 85 -4.48 5.88 0.96
C GLU A 85 -5.93 6.24 0.69
N LEU A 86 -6.50 5.76 -0.41
CA LEU A 86 -7.93 5.96 -0.67
C LEU A 86 -8.77 5.32 0.45
N ARG A 87 -8.35 4.18 1.00
CA ARG A 87 -9.04 3.54 2.11
C ARG A 87 -8.88 4.33 3.41
N GLU A 88 -7.66 4.77 3.75
CA GLU A 88 -7.43 5.61 4.94
C GLU A 88 -8.17 6.95 4.85
N ALA A 89 -8.11 7.63 3.70
CA ALA A 89 -8.81 8.87 3.47
C ALA A 89 -10.33 8.69 3.56
N LYS A 90 -10.89 7.61 3.00
CA LYS A 90 -12.33 7.31 3.14
C LYS A 90 -12.73 7.10 4.59
N ARG A 91 -11.94 6.35 5.37
CA ARG A 91 -12.18 6.14 6.81
C ARG A 91 -12.18 7.47 7.56
N SER A 92 -11.26 8.37 7.23
CA SER A 92 -11.13 9.67 7.89
C SER A 92 -12.18 10.69 7.45
N LEU A 93 -12.65 10.64 6.20
CA LEU A 93 -13.43 11.73 5.59
C LEU A 93 -14.90 11.38 5.33
N GLN A 94 -15.38 10.20 5.75
CA GLN A 94 -16.70 9.67 5.36
C GLN A 94 -17.82 10.71 5.46
N SER A 95 -17.96 11.40 6.61
CA SER A 95 -19.02 12.40 6.81
C SER A 95 -18.86 13.65 5.94
N ASP A 96 -17.63 14.03 5.62
CA ASP A 96 -17.35 15.20 4.79
C ASP A 96 -17.60 14.90 3.32
N LEU A 97 -17.27 13.67 2.87
CA LEU A 97 -17.57 13.20 1.52
C LEU A 97 -19.08 13.11 1.27
N ASP A 98 -19.87 12.68 2.25
CA ASP A 98 -21.33 12.56 2.13
C ASP A 98 -22.04 13.91 1.90
N ARG A 99 -21.38 15.02 2.25
CA ARG A 99 -21.91 16.38 2.05
C ARG A 99 -21.61 16.94 0.66
N ILE A 100 -20.76 16.28 -0.13
CA ILE A 100 -20.37 16.75 -1.46
C ILE A 100 -21.46 16.37 -2.47
N VAL A 101 -22.09 17.37 -3.08
CA VAL A 101 -23.07 17.16 -4.15
C VAL A 101 -22.32 17.07 -5.49
N PRO A 102 -22.46 15.97 -6.27
CA PRO A 102 -21.83 15.85 -7.58
C PRO A 102 -22.27 16.98 -8.52
N ARG A 103 -21.30 17.53 -9.27
CA ARG A 103 -21.58 18.54 -10.30
C ARG A 103 -22.50 17.95 -11.38
N ALA A 104 -23.61 18.62 -11.68
CA ALA A 104 -24.45 18.28 -12.83
C ALA A 104 -23.69 18.49 -14.16
N ALA A 105 -23.92 17.61 -15.14
CA ALA A 105 -23.23 17.63 -16.43
C ALA A 105 -23.42 18.97 -17.17
#